data_AF-A0A8X6KQL1-F1
#
_entry.id   AF-A0A8X6KQL1-F1
#
_cell.length_a   1.000
_cell.length_b   1.000
_cell.length_c   1.000
_cell.angle_alpha   90.00
_cell.angle_beta   90.00
_cell.angle_gamma   90.00
#
_symmetry.space_group_name_H-M   'P 1'
#
loop_
_entity.id
_entity.type
_entity.pdbx_description
1 polymer ?
#
loop_
_entity_poly.entity_id
_entity_poly.type
_entity_poly.pdbx_seq_one_letter_code
_entity_poly.pdbx_strand_id
1 'polypeptide(L)' 'MNRKSKRLLSSCFVEELARSIRRYNRNITMDNWFTSIPLDEKLLKIPLNFTVVVTIRENKRENPPELLEL' A
#
# COMPACT_ATOMS: atom_id res chain seq x y z
N MET A 1 -3.11 3.74 28.09
CA MET A 1 -2.92 2.52 27.27
C MET A 1 -1.97 2.85 26.14
N ASN A 2 -0.73 2.33 26.18
CA ASN A 2 0.36 2.77 25.31
C ASN A 2 0.17 2.22 23.88
N ARG A 3 -0.22 3.08 22.92
CA ARG A 3 -0.40 2.74 21.51
C ARG A 3 0.97 2.50 20.85
N LYS A 4 1.65 1.40 21.16
CA LYS A 4 2.71 0.92 20.26
C LYS A 4 2.03 0.63 18.92
N SER A 5 2.43 1.39 17.90
CA SER A 5 1.92 1.35 16.53
C SER A 5 1.74 -0.10 16.04
N LYS A 6 0.50 -0.59 16.00
CA LYS A 6 0.18 -1.93 15.53
C LYS A 6 0.21 -1.88 14.00
N ARG A 7 1.35 -2.28 13.41
CA ARG A 7 1.50 -2.37 11.95
C ARG A 7 0.45 -3.33 11.38
N LEU A 8 -0.21 -2.93 10.30
CA LEU A 8 -1.21 -3.77 9.63
C LEU A 8 -0.54 -5.03 9.08
N LEU A 9 -1.20 -6.19 9.28
CA LEU A 9 -0.70 -7.48 8.82
C LEU A 9 -0.49 -7.49 7.30
N SER A 10 -1.40 -6.88 6.55
CA SER A 10 -1.32 -6.77 5.09
C SER A 10 -0.06 -6.04 4.64
N SER A 11 0.30 -4.92 5.28
CA SER A 11 1.54 -4.19 5.01
C SER A 11 2.79 -5.04 5.31
N CYS A 12 2.77 -5.85 6.38
CA CYS A 12 3.87 -6.77 6.66
C CYS A 12 4.11 -7.73 5.49
N PHE A 13 3.04 -8.32 4.94
CA PHE A 13 3.16 -9.27 3.83
C PHE A 13 3.76 -8.63 2.59
N VAL A 14 3.27 -7.46 2.18
CA VAL A 14 3.80 -6.76 0.99
C VAL A 14 5.28 -6.47 1.16
N GLU A 15 5.67 -5.93 2.32
CA GLU A 15 7.08 -5.61 2.59
C GLU A 15 7.95 -6.86 2.56
N GLU A 16 7.57 -7.92 3.27
CA GLU A 16 8.39 -9.14 3.36
C GLU A 16 8.49 -9.88 2.02
N LEU A 17 7.38 -10.01 1.27
CA LEU A 17 7.36 -10.68 -0.02
C LEU A 17 8.15 -9.90 -1.09
N ALA A 18 8.06 -8.57 -1.07
CA ALA A 18 8.80 -7.72 -2.01
C ALA A 18 10.29 -7.56 -1.64
N ARG A 19 10.76 -8.11 -0.51
CA ARG A 19 12.08 -7.83 0.06
C ARG A 19 13.24 -8.07 -0.91
N SER A 20 13.19 -9.17 -1.67
CA SER A 20 14.24 -9.56 -2.62
C SER A 20 14.30 -8.67 -3.86
N ILE A 21 13.24 -7.90 -4.15
CA ILE A 21 13.11 -7.10 -5.38
C ILE A 21 13.10 -5.58 -5.11
N ARG A 22 13.42 -5.16 -3.87
CA ARG A 22 13.59 -3.74 -3.51
C ARG A 22 14.74 -3.11 -4.33
N ARG A 23 14.63 -1.83 -4.67
CA ARG A 23 15.63 -1.03 -5.43
C ARG A 23 15.75 -1.32 -6.93
N TYR A 24 14.99 -2.29 -7.46
CA TYR A 24 15.00 -2.58 -8.91
C TYR A 24 13.95 -1.79 -9.70
N ASN A 25 13.35 -0.74 -9.11
CA ASN A 25 12.35 0.12 -9.74
C ASN A 25 11.18 -0.67 -10.37
N ARG A 26 10.71 -1.70 -9.67
CA ARG A 26 9.64 -2.59 -10.15
C ARG A 26 8.27 -2.05 -9.77
N ASN A 27 7.26 -2.44 -10.54
CA ASN A 27 5.86 -2.25 -10.19
C ASN A 27 5.34 -3.45 -9.41
N ILE A 28 4.52 -3.21 -8.38
CA ILE A 28 3.79 -4.25 -7.64
C ILE A 28 2.30 -4.13 -7.98
N THR A 29 1.71 -5.23 -8.44
CA THR A 29 0.26 -5.32 -8.59
C THR A 29 -0.30 -6.22 -7.50
N MET A 30 -1.29 -5.73 -6.74
CA MET A 30 -1.85 -6.46 -5.60
C MET A 30 -3.34 -6.20 -5.40
N ASP A 31 -3.99 -7.14 -4.71
CA ASP A 31 -5.41 -7.07 -4.34
C ASP A 31 -5.69 -5.96 -3.30
N ASN A 32 -6.94 -5.49 -3.24
CA ASN A 32 -7.38 -4.43 -2.32
C ASN A 32 -7.13 -4.74 -0.82
N TRP A 33 -7.00 -6.01 -0.42
CA TRP A 33 -6.68 -6.38 0.96
C TRP A 33 -5.30 -5.88 1.40
N PHE A 34 -4.39 -5.72 0.44
CA PHE A 34 -3.04 -5.22 0.67
C PHE A 34 -2.91 -3.71 0.56
N THR A 35 -3.99 -3.02 0.17
CA THR A 35 -3.93 -1.61 -0.24
C THR A 35 -4.25 -0.63 0.89
N SER A 36 -3.36 0.34 1.04
CA SER A 36 -3.59 1.56 1.81
C SER A 36 -2.69 2.67 1.32
N ILE A 37 -3.21 3.89 1.20
CA ILE A 37 -2.45 5.05 0.73
C ILE A 37 -1.13 5.25 1.52
N PRO A 38 -1.09 5.13 2.87
CA PRO A 38 0.17 5.26 3.60
C PRO A 38 1.22 4.19 3.28
N LEU A 39 0.79 2.98 2.91
CA LEU A 39 1.71 1.93 2.47
C LEU A 39 2.28 2.26 1.09
N ASP A 40 1.43 2.70 0.17
CA ASP A 40 1.83 3.00 -1.21
C ASP A 40 2.85 4.16 -1.25
N GLU A 41 2.63 5.20 -0.44
CA GLU A 41 3.61 6.29 -0.25
C GLU A 41 4.93 5.81 0.35
N LYS A 42 4.89 4.82 1.25
CA LYS A 42 6.11 4.23 1.83
C LYS A 42 6.86 3.41 0.78
N LEU A 43 6.15 2.61 -0.01
CA LEU A 43 6.72 1.76 -1.07
C LEU A 43 7.42 2.60 -2.16
N LEU A 44 6.90 3.79 -2.44
CA LEU A 44 7.49 4.73 -3.41
C LEU A 44 8.82 5.34 -2.95
N LYS A 45 9.03 5.48 -1.64
CA LYS A 45 10.22 6.14 -1.07
C LYS A 45 11.47 5.28 -1.17
N ILE A 46 12.63 5.95 -1.22
CA ILE A 46 13.94 5.30 -1.11
C ILE A 46 14.06 4.67 0.30
N PRO A 47 14.54 3.42 0.43
CA PRO A 47 15.21 2.60 -0.58
C PRO A 47 14.32 1.51 -1.20
N LEU A 48 12.99 1.62 -1.13
CA LEU A 48 12.09 0.60 -1.66
C LEU A 48 11.90 0.78 -3.18
N ASN A 49 11.64 2.03 -3.61
CA ASN A 49 11.56 2.43 -5.02
C ASN A 49 10.57 1.58 -5.83
N PHE A 50 9.39 1.29 -5.27
CA PHE A 50 8.32 0.60 -5.99
C PHE A 50 7.28 1.58 -6.50
N THR A 51 6.72 1.28 -7.67
CA THR A 51 5.39 1.78 -8.05
C THR A 51 4.35 0.71 -7.75
N VAL A 52 3.08 1.10 -7.65
CA VAL A 52 1.99 0.17 -7.34
C VAL A 52 0.81 0.38 -8.29
N VAL A 53 0.16 -0.72 -8.65
CA VAL A 53 -1.13 -0.74 -9.33
C VAL A 53 -2.07 -1.62 -8.51
N VAL A 54 -3.17 -1.05 -8.04
CA VAL A 54 -4.04 -1.69 -7.05
C VAL A 54 -5.49 -1.32 -7.29
N THR A 55 -6.39 -2.17 -6.85
CA THR A 55 -7.80 -1.81 -6.64
C THR A 55 -7.97 -1.23 -5.24
N ILE A 56 -8.73 -0.16 -5.09
CA ILE A 56 -9.04 0.45 -3.79
C ILE A 56 -10.48 0.10 -3.42
N ARG A 57 -10.74 -0.24 -2.15
CA ARG A 57 -12.13 -0.47 -1.69
C ARG A 57 -12.91 0.84 -1.71
N GLU A 58 -14.18 0.75 -2.07
CA GLU A 58 -15.10 1.88 -2.17
C GLU A 58 -15.17 2.71 -0.88
N ASN A 59 -15.18 2.03 0.28
CA ASN A 59 -15.33 2.65 1.60
C ASN A 59 -14.05 3.33 2.14
N LYS A 60 -13.03 3.56 1.31
CA LYS A 60 -11.80 4.24 1.72
C LYS A 60 -12.05 5.75 1.78
N ARG A 61 -11.65 6.36 2.90
CA ARG A 61 -11.84 7.79 3.15
C ARG A 61 -11.12 8.67 2.11
N GLU A 62 -10.06 8.13 1.53
CA GLU A 62 -9.23 8.81 0.54
C GLU A 62 -9.89 8.88 -0.84
N ASN A 63 -10.94 8.10 -1.10
CA ASN A 63 -11.68 8.18 -2.35
C ASN A 63 -12.41 9.52 -2.44
N PRO A 64 -12.21 10.30 -3.51
CA PRO A 64 -13.04 11.47 -3.80
C PRO A 64 -14.51 11.06 -3.95
N PRO A 65 -15.46 11.78 -3.35
CA PRO A 65 -16.90 11.49 -3.50
C PRO A 65 -17.34 11.42 -4.97
N GLU A 66 -16.73 12.23 -5.84
CA GLU A 66 -17.03 12.30 -7.27
C GLU A 66 -16.73 10.99 -8.01
N LEU A 67 -15.88 10.11 -7.44
CA LEU A 67 -15.58 8.78 -7.99
C LEU A 67 -16.51 7.68 -7.47
N LEU A 68 -17.32 7.97 -6.44
CA LEU A 68 -18.27 7.01 -5.84
C LEU A 68 -19.70 7.18 -6.37
N GLU A 69 -20.00 8.32 -7.01
CA GLU A 69 -21.31 8.65 -7.58
C GLU A 69 -21.46 8.23 -9.05
N LEU A 70 -20.45 7.59 -9.65
CA LEU A 70 -20.45 7.05 -11.01
C LEU A 70 -21.17 5.70 -11.09
#